data_AF-A0A0F5JJ49-F1
#
_entry.id   AF-A0A0F5JJ49-F1
#
_cell.length_a   1.000
_cell.length_b   1.000
_cell.length_c   1.000
_cell.angle_alpha   90.00
_cell.angle_beta   90.00
_cell.angle_gamma   90.00
#
_symmetry.space_group_name_H-M   'P 1'
#
loop_
_entity.id
_entity.type
_entity.pdbx_description
1 polymer ?
#
loop_
_entity_poly.entity_id
_entity_poly.type
_entity_poly.pdbx_seq_one_letter_code
_entity_poly.pdbx_strand_id
1 'polypeptide(L)'
;MEKKAFRKRMITPKHLSIAVCLLIIFGLFYLNDVPWFIYVAVVAIACVAFQPYRIDSKYLTQGNFVAIPVEAIDKVFVKESGSVVVYYSKPYKDEEYTNTVHPVDTEGFVAALQQVNEEMTILRENS
;
A
#
# COMPACT_ATOMS: atom_id res chain seq x y z
N MET A 1 22.27 1.52 17.41
CA MET A 1 21.19 0.57 17.06
C MET A 1 20.83 0.80 15.60
N GLU A 2 21.06 -0.17 14.72
CA GLU A 2 20.78 -0.03 13.28
C GLU A 2 19.27 -0.03 13.02
N LYS A 3 18.78 1.02 12.33
CA LYS A 3 17.38 1.15 11.89
C LYS A 3 17.10 0.08 10.82
N LYS A 4 16.59 -1.08 11.22
CA LYS A 4 16.17 -2.14 10.29
C LYS A 4 14.98 -1.65 9.47
N ALA A 5 15.21 -1.33 8.20
CA ALA A 5 14.15 -1.06 7.24
C ALA A 5 13.20 -2.27 7.17
N PHE A 6 11.94 -2.06 7.56
CA PHE A 6 10.91 -3.10 7.53
C PHE A 6 10.53 -3.38 6.08
N ARG A 7 11.03 -4.48 5.52
CA ARG A 7 10.75 -4.92 4.14
C ARG A 7 10.16 -6.34 4.19
N LYS A 8 8.86 -6.46 4.46
CA LYS A 8 8.14 -7.74 4.42
C LYS A 8 7.22 -7.76 3.19
N ARG A 9 7.36 -8.77 2.32
CA ARG A 9 6.42 -8.99 1.19
C ARG A 9 5.02 -9.23 1.77
N MET A 10 4.05 -8.42 1.37
CA MET A 10 2.66 -8.50 1.84
C MET A 10 1.76 -8.85 0.67
N ILE A 11 0.96 -9.91 0.79
CA ILE A 11 -0.11 -10.26 -0.15
C ILE A 11 -1.42 -9.80 0.50
N THR A 12 -2.06 -8.77 -0.04
CA THR A 12 -3.28 -8.16 0.52
C THR A 12 -4.54 -8.64 -0.23
N PRO A 13 -5.78 -8.42 0.26
CA PRO A 13 -7.00 -8.74 -0.50
C PRO A 13 -7.06 -8.04 -1.87
N LYS A 14 -6.41 -6.87 -2.00
CA LYS A 14 -6.20 -6.21 -3.30
C LYS A 14 -5.39 -7.08 -4.26
N HIS A 15 -4.46 -7.90 -3.76
CA HIS A 15 -3.68 -8.83 -4.57
C HIS A 15 -4.54 -9.96 -5.12
N LEU A 16 -5.51 -10.45 -4.33
CA LEU A 16 -6.49 -11.43 -4.78
C LEU A 16 -7.40 -10.83 -5.85
N SER A 17 -7.92 -9.62 -5.64
CA SER A 17 -8.73 -8.92 -6.64
C SER A 17 -7.94 -8.65 -7.93
N ILE A 18 -6.69 -8.21 -7.83
CA ILE A 18 -5.80 -8.03 -8.99
C ILE A 18 -5.57 -9.37 -9.71
N ALA A 19 -5.34 -10.47 -8.97
CA ALA A 19 -5.17 -11.79 -9.58
C ALA A 19 -6.42 -12.26 -10.33
N VAL A 20 -7.62 -12.03 -9.78
CA VAL A 20 -8.90 -12.34 -10.45
C VAL A 20 -9.09 -11.45 -11.68
N CYS A 21 -8.80 -10.15 -11.59
CA CYS A 21 -8.85 -9.25 -12.74
C CYS A 21 -7.88 -9.67 -13.85
N LEU A 22 -6.66 -10.09 -13.50
CA LEU A 22 -5.68 -10.57 -14.47
C LEU A 22 -6.14 -11.86 -15.16
N LEU A 23 -6.77 -12.79 -14.43
CA LEU A 23 -7.36 -13.99 -15.03
C LEU A 23 -8.46 -13.64 -16.04
N ILE A 24 -9.33 -12.68 -15.75
CA ILE A 24 -10.38 -12.22 -16.67
C ILE A 24 -9.76 -11.57 -17.91
N ILE A 25 -8.77 -10.68 -17.73
CA ILE A 25 -8.09 -10.00 -18.84
C ILE A 25 -7.35 -11.02 -19.73
N PHE A 26 -6.64 -11.97 -19.15
CA PHE A 26 -5.96 -13.02 -19.92
C PHE A 26 -6.94 -13.94 -20.63
N GLY A 27 -8.08 -14.28 -20.01
CA GLY A 27 -9.14 -15.03 -20.68
C GLY A 27 -9.71 -14.30 -21.89
N LEU A 28 -9.94 -12.98 -21.77
CA LEU A 28 -10.41 -12.15 -22.88
C LEU A 28 -9.38 -12.02 -24.00
N PHE A 29 -8.09 -11.87 -23.66
CA PHE A 29 -7.02 -11.82 -24.66
C PHE A 29 -6.87 -13.14 -25.41
N TYR A 30 -7.01 -14.26 -24.71
CA TYR A 30 -6.94 -15.60 -25.32
C TYR A 30 -8.08 -15.81 -26.30
N LEU A 31 -9.30 -15.39 -25.94
CA LEU A 31 -10.47 -15.48 -26.83
C LEU A 31 -10.38 -14.58 -28.07
N ASN A 32 -9.55 -13.53 -28.04
CA ASN A 32 -9.41 -12.55 -29.13
C ASN A 32 -8.10 -12.72 -29.93
N ASP A 33 -7.38 -13.82 -29.77
CA ASP A 33 -6.09 -14.09 -30.46
C ASP A 33 -5.11 -12.90 -30.39
N VAL A 34 -5.07 -12.25 -29.23
CA VAL A 34 -4.22 -11.09 -29.01
C VAL A 34 -2.74 -11.52 -29.07
N PRO A 35 -1.84 -10.72 -29.67
CA PRO A 35 -0.41 -11.03 -29.69
C PRO A 35 0.21 -11.23 -28.30
N TRP A 36 1.10 -12.22 -28.18
CA TRP A 36 1.69 -12.66 -26.91
C TRP A 36 2.41 -11.54 -26.13
N PHE A 37 2.96 -10.53 -26.81
CA PHE A 37 3.68 -9.42 -26.16
C PHE A 37 2.77 -8.51 -25.33
N ILE A 38 1.46 -8.48 -25.61
CA ILE A 38 0.48 -7.71 -24.83
C ILE A 38 0.28 -8.36 -23.45
N TYR A 39 0.37 -9.69 -23.38
CA TYR A 39 0.32 -10.41 -22.10
C TYR A 39 1.51 -10.02 -21.24
N VAL A 40 2.71 -9.93 -21.83
CA VAL A 40 3.93 -9.49 -21.15
C VAL A 40 3.79 -8.06 -20.62
N ALA A 41 3.20 -7.16 -21.41
CA ALA A 41 2.96 -5.77 -20.99
C ALA A 41 2.00 -5.70 -19.78
N VAL A 42 0.93 -6.50 -19.78
CA VAL A 42 -0.02 -6.56 -18.66
C VAL A 42 0.62 -7.16 -17.40
N VAL A 43 1.42 -8.23 -17.53
CA VAL A 43 2.18 -8.79 -16.40
C VAL A 43 3.16 -7.75 -15.83
N ALA A 44 3.86 -6.99 -16.69
CA ALA A 44 4.80 -5.97 -16.24
C ALA A 44 4.12 -4.89 -15.40
N ILE A 45 2.94 -4.42 -15.83
CA ILE A 45 2.12 -3.45 -15.07
C ILE A 45 1.62 -4.08 -13.76
N ALA A 46 1.18 -5.34 -13.79
CA ALA A 46 0.75 -6.05 -12.59
C ALA A 46 1.88 -6.16 -11.55
N CYS A 47 3.11 -6.47 -11.96
CA CYS A 47 4.26 -6.55 -11.07
C CYS A 47 4.52 -5.24 -10.31
N VAL A 48 4.20 -4.10 -10.93
CA VAL A 48 4.28 -2.78 -10.28
C VAL A 48 3.21 -2.63 -9.19
N ALA A 49 1.99 -3.12 -9.43
CA ALA A 49 0.90 -3.11 -8.46
C ALA A 49 1.15 -4.05 -7.24
N PHE A 50 1.98 -5.08 -7.41
CA PHE A 50 2.38 -6.03 -6.36
C PHE A 50 3.61 -5.59 -5.54
N GLN A 51 4.12 -4.38 -5.76
CA GLN A 51 5.25 -3.86 -4.98
C GLN A 51 4.87 -3.73 -3.49
N PRO A 52 5.71 -4.21 -2.57
CA PRO A 52 5.44 -4.12 -1.13
C PRO A 52 5.46 -2.67 -0.66
N TYR A 53 4.72 -2.39 0.41
CA TYR A 53 4.88 -1.16 1.15
C TYR A 53 6.29 -1.09 1.74
N ARG A 54 6.89 0.09 1.68
CA ARG A 54 8.18 0.35 2.29
C ARG A 54 8.07 1.59 3.15
N ILE A 55 8.37 1.41 4.42
CA ILE A 55 8.48 2.49 5.40
C ILE A 55 9.96 2.70 5.62
N ASP A 56 10.44 3.89 5.27
CA ASP A 56 11.78 4.37 5.63
C ASP A 56 11.65 5.57 6.55
N SER A 57 12.77 6.01 7.12
CA SER A 57 12.90 7.17 8.00
C SER A 57 12.34 8.49 7.46
N LYS A 58 12.04 8.57 6.16
CA LYS A 58 11.54 9.78 5.50
C LYS A 58 10.18 9.59 4.81
N TYR A 59 9.93 8.41 4.24
CA TYR A 59 8.76 8.19 3.39
C TYR A 59 8.09 6.84 3.66
N LEU A 60 6.76 6.85 3.65
CA LEU A 60 5.90 5.70 3.41
C LEU A 60 5.66 5.64 1.90
N THR A 61 6.24 4.65 1.24
CA THR A 61 6.02 4.40 -0.19
C THR A 61 5.17 3.16 -0.40
N GLN A 62 4.11 3.31 -1.19
CA GLN A 62 3.32 2.22 -1.74
C GLN A 62 3.58 2.15 -3.24
N GLY A 63 3.78 0.94 -3.79
CA GLY A 63 4.10 0.66 -5.19
C GLY A 63 3.95 1.82 -6.17
N ASN A 64 5.09 2.26 -6.71
CA ASN A 64 5.29 3.21 -7.81
C ASN A 64 4.57 4.57 -7.85
N PHE A 65 3.67 4.95 -6.95
CA PHE A 65 2.91 6.19 -7.20
C PHE A 65 2.70 7.17 -6.05
N VAL A 66 2.93 6.82 -4.78
CA VAL A 66 2.86 7.82 -3.70
C VAL A 66 3.93 7.59 -2.65
N ALA A 67 4.86 8.54 -2.54
CA ALA A 67 5.78 8.68 -1.43
C ALA A 67 5.21 9.70 -0.45
N ILE A 68 4.61 9.21 0.65
CA ILE A 68 4.03 10.04 1.70
C ILE A 68 5.15 10.36 2.70
N PRO A 69 5.50 11.63 2.93
CA PRO A 69 6.46 11.99 3.97
C PRO A 69 5.93 11.52 5.33
N VAL A 70 6.72 10.79 6.10
CA VAL A 70 6.24 10.18 7.36
C VAL A 70 5.93 11.27 8.41
N GLU A 71 6.68 12.39 8.37
CA GLU A 71 6.42 13.60 9.16
C GLU A 71 5.10 14.30 8.81
N ALA A 72 4.52 14.01 7.65
CA ALA A 72 3.26 14.61 7.22
C ALA A 72 2.04 13.75 7.61
N ILE A 73 2.26 12.61 8.27
CA ILE A 73 1.19 11.73 8.73
C ILE A 73 0.72 12.20 10.10
N ASP A 74 -0.48 12.75 10.15
CA ASP A 74 -1.05 13.31 11.38
C ASP A 74 -1.74 12.21 12.21
N LYS A 75 -2.47 11.33 11.53
CA LYS A 75 -3.23 10.25 12.18
C LYS A 75 -3.32 9.00 11.32
N VAL A 76 -3.40 7.85 11.99
CA VAL A 76 -3.76 6.57 11.41
C VAL A 76 -5.00 6.02 12.09
N PHE A 77 -5.96 5.57 11.29
CA PHE A 77 -7.16 4.88 11.77
C PHE A 77 -7.09 3.41 11.41
N VAL A 78 -7.10 2.55 12.41
CA VAL A 78 -7.11 1.09 12.27
C VAL A 78 -8.56 0.61 12.34
N LYS A 79 -9.03 0.00 11.25
CA LYS A 79 -10.37 -0.61 11.16
C LYS A 79 -10.35 -2.04 11.70
N GLU A 80 -11.51 -2.54 12.14
CA GLU A 80 -11.66 -3.94 12.55
C GLU A 80 -11.30 -4.94 11.43
N SER A 81 -11.56 -4.55 10.19
CA SER A 81 -11.18 -5.31 8.99
C SER A 81 -9.65 -5.52 8.80
N GLY A 82 -8.83 -4.91 9.65
CA GLY A 82 -7.37 -4.90 9.54
C GLY A 82 -6.83 -3.89 8.52
N SER A 83 -7.70 -3.08 7.90
CA SER A 83 -7.27 -1.96 7.07
C SER A 83 -6.83 -0.76 7.91
N VAL A 84 -5.83 -0.03 7.41
CA VAL A 84 -5.26 1.15 8.06
C VAL A 84 -5.43 2.34 7.14
N VAL A 85 -6.18 3.34 7.58
CA VAL A 85 -6.34 4.61 6.88
C VAL A 85 -5.29 5.58 7.38
N VAL A 86 -4.39 5.99 6.50
CA VAL A 86 -3.34 6.97 6.78
C VAL A 86 -3.82 8.35 6.33
N TYR A 87 -3.87 9.30 7.25
CA TYR A 87 -4.24 10.68 6.98
C TYR A 87 -2.99 11.54 6.93
N TYR A 88 -2.86 12.37 5.89
CA TYR A 88 -1.69 13.21 5.68
C TYR A 88 -2.05 14.52 5.00
N SER A 89 -1.36 15.59 5.42
CA SER A 89 -1.68 16.97 5.01
C SER A 89 -0.69 17.55 3.99
N LYS A 90 0.35 16.80 3.59
CA LYS A 90 1.37 17.21 2.60
C LYS A 90 1.63 16.08 1.61
N PRO A 91 1.83 16.33 0.30
CA PRO A 91 2.46 17.53 -0.28
C PRO A 91 1.51 18.66 -0.72
N TYR A 92 0.20 18.48 -0.64
CA TYR A 92 -0.80 19.47 -1.05
C TYR A 92 -1.28 20.25 0.17
N LYS A 93 -0.59 21.37 0.44
CA LYS A 93 -0.48 22.08 1.73
C LYS A 93 -1.76 22.55 2.44
N ASP A 94 -2.96 22.32 1.91
CA ASP A 94 -4.19 22.92 2.42
C ASP A 94 -5.38 21.94 2.54
N GLU A 95 -5.20 20.66 2.20
CA GLU A 95 -6.25 19.64 2.24
C GLU A 95 -5.77 18.36 2.94
N GLU A 96 -6.66 17.75 3.74
CA GLU A 96 -6.40 16.45 4.37
C GLU A 96 -6.63 15.32 3.36
N TYR A 97 -5.57 14.58 3.03
CA TYR A 97 -5.64 13.42 2.15
C TYR A 97 -5.69 12.14 2.96
N THR A 98 -6.35 11.13 2.40
CA THR A 98 -6.39 9.81 3.01
C THR A 98 -5.89 8.76 2.03
N ASN A 99 -5.12 7.80 2.54
CA ASN A 99 -4.78 6.60 1.80
C ASN A 99 -5.12 5.36 2.64
N THR A 100 -5.97 4.48 2.10
CA THR A 100 -6.32 3.23 2.76
C THR A 100 -5.34 2.12 2.36
N VAL A 101 -4.53 1.75 3.34
CA VAL A 101 -3.56 0.68 3.31
C VAL A 101 -4.20 -0.59 3.89
N HIS A 102 -3.83 -1.75 3.38
CA HIS A 102 -4.31 -3.05 3.89
C HIS A 102 -3.11 -3.89 4.29
N PRO A 103 -2.45 -3.59 5.42
CA PRO A 103 -1.30 -4.36 5.86
C PRO A 103 -1.73 -5.79 6.23
N VAL A 104 -0.85 -6.76 5.99
CA VAL A 104 -1.06 -8.17 6.45
C VAL A 104 -0.87 -8.28 7.95
N ASP A 105 0.05 -7.47 8.48
CA ASP A 105 0.34 -7.35 9.91
C ASP A 105 0.05 -5.90 10.30
N THR A 106 -1.19 -5.65 10.70
CA THR A 106 -1.68 -4.33 11.09
C THR A 106 -0.86 -3.74 12.22
N GLU A 107 -0.58 -4.54 13.24
CA GLU A 107 0.19 -4.10 14.42
C GLU A 107 1.65 -3.83 14.04
N GLY A 108 2.28 -4.71 13.26
CA GLY A 108 3.65 -4.51 12.77
C GLY A 108 3.79 -3.29 11.85
N PHE A 109 2.78 -3.01 11.03
CA PHE A 109 2.74 -1.80 10.20
C PHE A 109 2.61 -0.52 11.03
N VAL A 110 1.68 -0.51 12.00
CA VAL A 110 1.49 0.63 12.91
C VAL A 110 2.73 0.87 13.76
N ALA A 111 3.34 -0.19 14.31
CA ALA A 111 4.57 -0.09 15.09
C ALA A 111 5.75 0.46 14.26
N ALA A 112 5.88 0.04 12.99
CA ALA A 112 6.90 0.55 12.09
C ALA A 112 6.69 2.04 11.74
N LEU A 113 5.44 2.49 11.59
CA LEU A 113 5.13 3.91 11.43
C LEU A 113 5.42 4.70 12.70
N GLN A 114 5.00 4.18 13.86
CA GLN A 114 5.22 4.82 15.16
C GLN A 114 6.71 4.94 15.52
N GLN A 115 7.53 3.97 15.09
CA GLN A 115 8.99 4.05 15.26
C GLN A 115 9.63 5.19 14.45
N VAL A 116 8.99 5.63 13.37
CA VAL A 116 9.51 6.68 12.48
C VAL A 116 8.85 8.03 12.74
N ASN A 117 7.59 8.05 13.16
CA ASN A 117 6.85 9.23 13.59
C ASN A 117 6.13 8.93 14.90
N GLU A 118 6.74 9.34 16.01
CA GLU A 118 6.24 9.13 17.37
C GLU A 118 5.05 10.07 17.71
N GLU A 119 4.90 11.18 17.00
CA GLU A 119 3.87 12.20 17.24
C GLU A 119 2.54 11.87 16.57
N MET A 120 2.52 10.87 15.69
CA MET A 120 1.33 10.42 14.97
C MET A 120 0.25 9.88 15.93
N THR A 121 -0.99 10.33 15.74
CA THR A 121 -2.13 9.84 16.52
C THR A 121 -2.64 8.51 15.97
N ILE A 122 -2.86 7.51 16.83
CA ILE A 122 -3.43 6.21 16.46
C ILE A 122 -4.87 6.12 16.98
N LEU A 123 -5.81 6.00 16.06
CA LEU A 123 -7.23 5.79 16.35
C LEU A 123 -7.60 4.35 15.97
N ARG A 124 -8.43 3.70 16.79
CA ARG A 124 -8.92 2.34 16.54
C ARG A 124 -10.44 2.35 16.50
N GLU A 125 -11.00 1.62 15.54
CA GLU A 125 -12.43 1.28 15.53
C GLU A 125 -12.69 0.36 16.73
N ASN A 126 -13.54 0.79 17.67
CA ASN A 126 -13.89 -0.01 18.84
C ASN A 126 -14.94 -1.04 18.42
N SER A 127 -14.59 -2.31 18.66
CA SER A 127 -15.44 -3.49 18.46
C SER A 127 -16.59 -3.60 19.45
#